data_AF-W9CGM3-F1
#
_entry.id   AF-W9CGM3-F1
#
_cell.length_a   1.000
_cell.length_b   1.000
_cell.length_c   1.000
_cell.angle_alpha   90.00
_cell.angle_beta   90.00
_cell.angle_gamma   90.00
#
_symmetry.space_group_name_H-M   'P 1'
#
loop_
_entity.id
_entity.type
_entity.pdbx_description
1 polymer ?
#
loop_
_entity_poly.entity_id
_entity_poly.type
_entity_poly.pdbx_seq_one_letter_code
_entity_poly.pdbx_strand_id
1 'polypeptide(L)'
;MASEPDKTVFEALMSNYKREKSLSTPSALTDEERRVFLDFPGVDMETANIRAVTALSREELIEKAVKDSSSLMQEETILLQDRFWTPGTEAEHSVIWQNLLETETIIMGEEGAAFSETRKPAYLPDERESFSIGSREVWGRPARAREMQASAMAEAALPDAPEWICRLYREGKKLWGFAVLYDGTMQGLNAETLDFFQCRWEARVENVFKYNSSKDIIDAKWWMIPFNAPGSAAVPYVSGAGTALDASDSGSQQDGVVLRSAFREILQNPLQYEQRADIAPITALGETREFDHYMDGLAASGILTNTFLVFDRICMTSVLESDYSIESMRIRAFEADYPVPGKIYAEGYQGYTWVRLDQLVYYFYELRLMKADKVGMDEIWQAAQQSLNTAFVSMDPEEAGNWTRSNPMAGFERDSILGKRKYAKK
;
A
#
# COMPACT_ATOMS: atom_id res chain seq x y z
N MET A 1 27.25 9.18 -54.22
CA MET A 1 26.69 8.47 -53.06
C MET A 1 25.66 9.39 -52.45
N ALA A 2 24.37 9.12 -52.67
CA ALA A 2 23.30 9.84 -51.97
C ALA A 2 23.23 9.25 -50.56
N SER A 3 23.28 10.08 -49.53
CA SER A 3 23.08 9.64 -48.14
C SER A 3 21.64 9.14 -48.02
N GLU A 4 21.47 7.92 -47.51
CA GLU A 4 20.15 7.46 -47.09
C GLU A 4 19.59 8.45 -46.06
N PRO A 5 18.36 8.96 -46.25
CA PRO A 5 17.74 9.80 -45.25
C PRO A 5 17.54 9.00 -43.96
N ASP A 6 17.91 9.65 -42.86
CA ASP A 6 17.85 9.13 -41.49
C ASP A 6 16.41 8.63 -41.18
N LYS A 7 16.25 7.32 -40.96
CA LYS A 7 14.95 6.63 -40.78
C LYS A 7 14.07 7.29 -39.73
N THR A 8 14.69 7.82 -38.68
CA THR A 8 14.09 8.55 -37.55
C THR A 8 13.37 9.83 -37.98
N VAL A 9 13.87 10.56 -38.98
CA VAL A 9 13.24 11.80 -39.46
C VAL A 9 12.01 11.51 -40.31
N PHE A 10 12.05 10.42 -41.10
CA PHE A 10 10.91 9.99 -41.91
C PHE A 10 9.77 9.43 -41.05
N GLU A 11 10.09 8.66 -40.01
CA GLU A 11 9.11 8.16 -39.03
C GLU A 11 8.49 9.30 -38.22
N ALA A 12 9.28 10.29 -37.80
CA ALA A 12 8.77 11.48 -37.09
C ALA A 12 7.87 12.36 -37.99
N LEU A 13 8.22 12.54 -39.26
CA LEU A 13 7.41 13.31 -40.22
C LEU A 13 6.11 12.57 -40.61
N MET A 14 6.17 11.25 -40.78
CA MET A 14 5.00 10.42 -41.03
C MET A 14 4.06 10.38 -39.80
N SER A 15 4.61 10.39 -38.59
CA SER A 15 3.84 10.48 -37.35
C SER A 15 3.12 11.83 -37.21
N ASN A 16 3.80 12.94 -37.50
CA ASN A 16 3.20 14.29 -37.45
C ASN A 16 2.13 14.52 -38.53
N TYR A 17 2.39 14.12 -39.78
CA TYR A 17 1.40 14.24 -40.87
C TYR A 17 0.15 13.40 -40.59
N LYS A 18 0.31 12.17 -40.10
CA LYS A 18 -0.82 11.30 -39.75
C LYS A 18 -1.58 11.82 -38.54
N ARG A 19 -0.90 12.41 -37.55
CA ARG A 19 -1.50 13.07 -36.38
C ARG A 19 -2.33 14.30 -36.79
N GLU A 20 -1.82 15.15 -37.68
CA GLU A 20 -2.58 16.32 -38.18
C GLU A 20 -3.79 15.89 -39.02
N LYS A 21 -3.64 14.87 -39.86
CA LYS A 21 -4.73 14.33 -40.69
C LYS A 21 -5.81 13.67 -39.84
N SER A 22 -5.45 12.91 -38.80
CA SER A 22 -6.40 12.27 -37.90
C SER A 22 -7.17 13.28 -37.03
N LEU A 23 -6.52 14.36 -36.59
CA LEU A 23 -7.16 15.44 -35.84
C LEU A 23 -8.11 16.28 -36.71
N SER A 24 -7.73 16.55 -37.96
CA SER A 24 -8.48 17.46 -38.82
C SER A 24 -9.63 16.78 -39.55
N THR A 25 -9.43 15.54 -40.03
CA THR A 25 -10.45 14.79 -40.79
C THR A 25 -10.32 13.28 -40.57
N PRO A 26 -10.74 12.76 -39.39
CA PRO A 26 -10.55 11.34 -39.06
C PRO A 26 -11.19 10.38 -40.09
N SER A 27 -12.34 10.76 -40.65
CA SER A 27 -13.05 10.00 -41.68
C SER A 27 -12.34 9.96 -43.05
N ALA A 28 -11.25 10.71 -43.23
CA ALA A 28 -10.45 10.74 -44.46
C ALA A 28 -9.22 9.80 -44.38
N LEU A 29 -9.01 9.11 -43.26
CA LEU A 29 -8.00 8.07 -43.16
C LEU A 29 -8.43 6.85 -43.98
N THR A 30 -7.51 6.33 -44.80
CA THR A 30 -7.71 5.00 -45.40
C THR A 30 -7.60 3.91 -44.34
N ASP A 31 -8.08 2.70 -44.61
CA ASP A 31 -7.97 1.58 -43.66
C ASP A 31 -6.50 1.30 -43.28
N GLU A 32 -5.60 1.36 -44.26
CA GLU A 32 -4.16 1.19 -44.06
C GLU A 32 -3.55 2.31 -43.20
N GLU A 33 -3.91 3.57 -43.49
CA GLU A 33 -3.46 4.71 -42.68
C GLU A 33 -3.95 4.61 -41.23
N ARG A 34 -5.20 4.18 -41.04
CA ARG A 34 -5.78 3.95 -39.71
C ARG A 34 -5.05 2.84 -38.98
N ARG A 35 -4.81 1.69 -39.62
CA ARG A 35 -4.10 0.55 -39.02
C ARG A 35 -2.71 0.97 -38.55
N VAL A 36 -1.94 1.65 -39.39
CA VAL A 36 -0.60 2.16 -38.99
C VAL A 36 -0.71 3.21 -37.88
N PHE A 37 -1.73 4.08 -37.91
CA PHE A 37 -1.89 5.12 -36.90
C PHE A 37 -2.30 4.57 -35.52
N LEU A 38 -3.16 3.55 -35.49
CA LEU A 38 -3.62 2.87 -34.28
C LEU A 38 -2.71 1.72 -33.82
N ASP A 39 -1.69 1.41 -34.63
CA ASP A 39 -0.76 0.31 -34.43
C ASP A 39 -1.47 -1.05 -34.42
N PHE A 40 -2.20 -1.34 -35.49
CA PHE A 40 -2.83 -2.63 -35.75
C PHE A 40 -2.02 -3.46 -36.74
N PRO A 41 -2.10 -4.80 -36.68
CA PRO A 41 -1.56 -5.66 -37.72
C PRO A 41 -2.19 -5.37 -39.08
N GLY A 42 -1.50 -5.76 -40.16
CA GLY A 42 -2.10 -5.78 -41.49
C GLY A 42 -3.27 -6.77 -41.55
N VAL A 43 -4.23 -6.55 -42.48
CA VAL A 43 -5.50 -7.31 -42.56
C VAL A 43 -5.29 -8.83 -42.57
N ASP A 44 -4.34 -9.32 -43.36
CA ASP A 44 -4.08 -10.77 -43.48
C ASP A 44 -3.54 -11.36 -42.17
N MET A 45 -2.66 -10.61 -41.51
CA MET A 45 -2.07 -11.00 -40.22
C MET A 45 -3.11 -10.96 -39.11
N GLU A 46 -3.91 -9.88 -39.03
CA GLU A 46 -5.04 -9.76 -38.10
C GLU A 46 -5.99 -10.95 -38.23
N THR A 47 -6.40 -11.25 -39.47
CA THR A 47 -7.31 -12.36 -39.77
C THR A 47 -6.69 -13.70 -39.38
N ALA A 48 -5.40 -13.90 -39.64
CA ALA A 48 -4.69 -15.11 -39.24
C ALA A 48 -4.61 -15.24 -37.71
N ASN A 49 -4.31 -14.16 -37.01
CA ASN A 49 -4.20 -14.12 -35.55
C ASN A 49 -5.56 -14.39 -34.88
N ILE A 50 -6.63 -13.78 -35.37
CA ILE A 50 -8.00 -14.03 -34.88
C ILE A 50 -8.36 -15.50 -35.10
N ARG A 51 -8.14 -16.04 -36.31
CA ARG A 51 -8.46 -17.45 -36.64
C ARG A 51 -7.65 -18.47 -35.86
N ALA A 52 -6.44 -18.11 -35.42
CA ALA A 52 -5.63 -18.97 -34.57
C ALA A 52 -6.22 -19.13 -33.16
N VAL A 53 -7.01 -18.15 -32.71
CA VAL A 53 -7.56 -18.08 -31.35
C VAL A 53 -9.04 -18.45 -31.29
N THR A 54 -9.83 -18.03 -32.29
CA THR A 54 -11.28 -18.16 -32.27
C THR A 54 -11.87 -18.39 -33.67
N ALA A 55 -13.05 -18.98 -33.72
CA ALA A 55 -13.81 -19.14 -34.97
C ALA A 55 -14.65 -17.90 -35.32
N LEU A 56 -14.71 -16.91 -34.42
CA LEU A 56 -15.44 -15.66 -34.62
C LEU A 56 -14.75 -14.78 -35.66
N SER A 57 -15.55 -14.02 -36.40
CA SER A 57 -15.05 -12.87 -37.14
C SER A 57 -14.58 -11.76 -36.19
N ARG A 58 -13.84 -10.79 -36.74
CA ARG A 58 -13.39 -9.60 -36.02
C ARG A 58 -14.57 -8.86 -35.37
N GLU A 59 -15.64 -8.65 -36.13
CA GLU A 59 -16.83 -7.92 -35.68
C GLU A 59 -17.57 -8.68 -34.58
N GLU A 60 -17.72 -10.00 -34.72
CA GLU A 60 -18.35 -10.84 -33.71
C GLU A 60 -17.52 -10.89 -32.41
N LEU A 61 -16.18 -10.90 -32.51
CA LEU A 61 -15.31 -10.86 -31.34
C LEU A 61 -15.41 -9.51 -30.59
N ILE A 62 -15.42 -8.39 -31.32
CA ILE A 62 -15.62 -7.04 -30.74
C ILE A 62 -17.00 -6.96 -30.07
N GLU A 63 -18.05 -7.42 -30.76
CA GLU A 63 -19.41 -7.43 -30.24
C GLU A 63 -19.52 -8.29 -28.97
N LYS A 64 -18.94 -9.50 -28.99
CA LYS A 64 -18.88 -10.40 -27.84
C LYS A 64 -18.18 -9.72 -26.66
N ALA A 65 -17.05 -9.06 -26.89
CA ALA A 65 -16.31 -8.37 -25.84
C ALA A 65 -17.15 -7.28 -25.17
N VAL A 66 -17.84 -6.45 -25.95
CA VAL A 66 -18.65 -5.34 -25.42
C VAL A 66 -19.95 -5.80 -24.78
N LYS A 67 -20.63 -6.80 -25.36
CA LYS A 67 -21.94 -7.26 -24.85
C LYS A 67 -21.84 -8.30 -23.74
N ASP A 68 -20.82 -9.16 -23.75
CA ASP A 68 -20.64 -10.24 -22.77
C ASP A 68 -19.15 -10.58 -22.58
N SER A 69 -18.41 -9.64 -21.97
CA SER A 69 -16.97 -9.80 -21.70
C SER A 69 -16.64 -11.03 -20.85
N SER A 70 -17.58 -11.49 -20.03
CA SER A 70 -17.41 -12.65 -19.16
C SER A 70 -17.29 -13.97 -19.95
N SER A 71 -17.85 -14.01 -21.16
CA SER A 71 -17.83 -15.18 -22.05
C SER A 71 -16.57 -15.29 -22.91
N LEU A 72 -15.69 -14.28 -22.91
CA LEU A 72 -14.44 -14.32 -23.67
C LEU A 72 -13.54 -15.46 -23.17
N MET A 73 -12.85 -16.16 -24.07
CA MET A 73 -11.78 -17.09 -23.71
C MET A 73 -10.52 -16.33 -23.27
N GLN A 74 -9.59 -16.99 -22.56
CA GLN A 74 -8.36 -16.32 -22.11
C GLN A 74 -7.54 -15.80 -23.30
N GLU A 75 -7.44 -16.61 -24.34
CA GLU A 75 -6.73 -16.28 -25.58
C GLU A 75 -7.40 -15.11 -26.32
N GLU A 76 -8.74 -15.05 -26.31
CA GLU A 76 -9.51 -13.91 -26.86
C GLU A 76 -9.23 -12.61 -26.08
N THR A 77 -9.13 -12.69 -24.74
CA THR A 77 -8.82 -11.51 -23.91
C THR A 77 -7.41 -10.97 -24.15
N ILE A 78 -6.43 -11.87 -24.31
CA ILE A 78 -5.03 -11.52 -24.63
C ILE A 78 -4.98 -10.88 -26.03
N LEU A 79 -5.63 -11.49 -27.02
CA LEU A 79 -5.67 -10.96 -28.38
C LEU A 79 -6.28 -9.55 -28.42
N LEU A 80 -7.34 -9.28 -27.65
CA LEU A 80 -7.95 -7.95 -27.55
C LEU A 80 -7.07 -6.96 -26.78
N GLN A 81 -6.41 -7.38 -25.70
CA GLN A 81 -5.43 -6.56 -24.98
C GLN A 81 -4.32 -6.09 -25.93
N ASP A 82 -3.82 -7.01 -26.76
CA ASP A 82 -2.73 -6.79 -27.70
C ASP A 82 -3.20 -6.23 -29.05
N ARG A 83 -4.46 -5.76 -29.15
CA ARG A 83 -5.02 -5.13 -30.37
C ARG A 83 -4.82 -5.99 -31.63
N PHE A 84 -5.08 -7.28 -31.51
CA PHE A 84 -4.92 -8.33 -32.53
C PHE A 84 -3.49 -8.71 -32.91
N TRP A 85 -2.47 -8.12 -32.28
CA TRP A 85 -1.12 -8.67 -32.35
C TRP A 85 -1.07 -10.01 -31.61
N THR A 86 -0.25 -10.93 -32.10
CA THR A 86 0.13 -12.11 -31.30
C THR A 86 1.16 -11.69 -30.27
N PRO A 87 1.15 -12.28 -29.07
CA PRO A 87 2.23 -12.10 -28.11
C PRO A 87 3.56 -12.38 -28.81
N GLY A 88 4.46 -11.40 -28.79
CA GLY A 88 5.81 -11.59 -29.30
C GLY A 88 6.50 -12.73 -28.54
N THR A 89 7.54 -13.29 -29.14
CA THR A 89 8.47 -14.16 -28.41
C THR A 89 8.98 -13.44 -27.16
N GLU A 90 9.41 -14.19 -26.13
CA GLU A 90 9.91 -13.60 -24.88
C GLU A 90 11.04 -12.57 -25.11
N ALA A 91 11.86 -12.78 -26.15
CA ALA A 91 12.89 -11.85 -26.58
C ALA A 91 12.32 -10.54 -27.15
N GLU A 92 11.26 -10.61 -27.97
CA GLU A 92 10.57 -9.42 -28.48
C GLU A 92 9.85 -8.68 -27.35
N HIS A 93 9.23 -9.40 -26.43
CA HIS A 93 8.57 -8.83 -25.26
C HIS A 93 9.55 -8.06 -24.37
N SER A 94 10.79 -8.56 -24.18
CA SER A 94 11.82 -7.85 -23.41
C SER A 94 12.25 -6.52 -24.05
N VAL A 95 12.35 -6.46 -25.37
CA VAL A 95 12.72 -5.22 -26.09
C VAL A 95 11.55 -4.23 -26.06
N ILE A 96 10.32 -4.72 -26.26
CA ILE A 96 9.11 -3.93 -26.17
C ILE A 96 8.95 -3.35 -24.75
N TRP A 97 9.19 -4.14 -23.70
CA TRP A 97 9.13 -3.65 -22.31
C TRP A 97 10.14 -2.55 -22.00
N GLN A 98 11.39 -2.67 -22.47
CA GLN A 98 12.40 -1.61 -22.28
C GLN A 98 11.98 -0.31 -22.97
N ASN A 99 11.49 -0.39 -24.21
CA ASN A 99 11.00 0.77 -24.94
C ASN A 99 9.71 1.34 -24.32
N LEU A 100 8.84 0.47 -23.79
CA LEU A 100 7.62 0.88 -23.10
C LEU A 100 7.93 1.64 -21.81
N LEU A 101 8.91 1.22 -20.99
CA LEU A 101 9.27 1.94 -19.76
C LEU A 101 9.74 3.39 -20.05
N GLU A 102 10.53 3.58 -21.12
CA GLU A 102 10.94 4.93 -21.55
C GLU A 102 9.75 5.74 -22.09
N THR A 103 8.79 5.07 -22.73
CA THR A 103 7.60 5.71 -23.32
C THR A 103 6.47 5.90 -22.31
N GLU A 104 6.42 5.13 -21.23
CA GLU A 104 5.35 5.10 -20.21
C GLU A 104 5.31 6.43 -19.45
N THR A 105 6.48 6.99 -19.13
CA THR A 105 6.57 8.34 -18.53
C THR A 105 5.97 9.42 -19.44
N ILE A 106 6.11 9.28 -20.76
CA ILE A 106 5.52 10.19 -21.76
C ILE A 106 4.02 9.91 -21.94
N ILE A 107 3.62 8.64 -21.96
CA ILE A 107 2.22 8.18 -22.12
C ILE A 107 1.35 8.58 -20.93
N MET A 108 1.90 8.55 -19.72
CA MET A 108 1.18 8.90 -18.49
C MET A 108 1.14 10.42 -18.24
N GLY A 109 1.95 11.21 -18.96
CA GLY A 109 1.94 12.67 -18.92
C GLY A 109 0.89 13.33 -19.82
N GLU A 110 0.86 14.67 -19.82
CA GLU A 110 -0.07 15.46 -20.64
C GLU A 110 0.07 15.15 -22.15
N GLU A 111 1.28 14.88 -22.63
CA GLU A 111 1.56 14.54 -24.03
C GLU A 111 0.93 13.19 -24.43
N GLY A 112 0.96 12.21 -23.53
CA GLY A 112 0.34 10.91 -23.73
C GLY A 112 -1.18 10.94 -23.68
N ALA A 113 -1.75 11.76 -22.79
CA ALA A 113 -3.19 12.04 -22.77
C ALA A 113 -3.65 12.70 -24.07
N ALA A 114 -2.93 13.73 -24.53
CA ALA A 114 -3.20 14.39 -25.81
C ALA A 114 -3.10 13.39 -26.97
N PHE A 115 -2.05 12.57 -27.02
CA PHE A 115 -1.87 11.54 -28.03
C PHE A 115 -3.00 10.52 -28.04
N SER A 116 -3.44 10.06 -26.87
CA SER A 116 -4.55 9.11 -26.73
C SER A 116 -5.87 9.70 -27.25
N GLU A 117 -6.15 10.97 -26.95
CA GLU A 117 -7.35 11.65 -27.47
C GLU A 117 -7.27 11.88 -28.99
N THR A 118 -6.09 12.11 -29.56
CA THR A 118 -5.93 12.20 -31.03
C THR A 118 -6.29 10.90 -31.76
N ARG A 119 -6.13 9.74 -31.10
CA ARG A 119 -6.45 8.42 -31.67
C ARG A 119 -7.92 8.06 -31.60
N LYS A 120 -8.65 8.61 -30.63
CA LYS A 120 -10.05 8.27 -30.36
C LYS A 120 -10.97 8.33 -31.60
N PRO A 121 -10.90 9.36 -32.48
CA PRO A 121 -11.77 9.44 -33.65
C PRO A 121 -11.46 8.44 -34.75
N ALA A 122 -10.28 7.79 -34.72
CA ALA A 122 -9.85 6.84 -35.74
C ALA A 122 -10.40 5.42 -35.48
N TYR A 123 -10.85 5.10 -34.26
CA TYR A 123 -11.43 3.80 -33.93
C TYR A 123 -12.80 3.61 -34.57
N LEU A 124 -13.10 2.36 -34.93
CA LEU A 124 -14.47 1.95 -35.28
C LEU A 124 -15.38 1.90 -34.05
N PRO A 125 -16.71 1.86 -34.26
CA PRO A 125 -17.64 1.57 -33.18
C PRO A 125 -17.19 0.34 -32.37
N ASP A 126 -17.26 0.46 -31.05
CA ASP A 126 -16.95 -0.61 -30.07
C ASP A 126 -15.50 -1.13 -30.06
N GLU A 127 -14.67 -0.78 -31.05
CA GLU A 127 -13.30 -1.27 -31.19
C GLU A 127 -12.41 -0.85 -30.00
N ARG A 128 -12.36 0.45 -29.69
CA ARG A 128 -11.59 0.95 -28.53
C ARG A 128 -12.05 0.33 -27.22
N GLU A 129 -13.37 0.24 -27.03
CA GLU A 129 -13.95 -0.32 -25.81
C GLU A 129 -13.61 -1.80 -25.68
N SER A 130 -13.67 -2.57 -26.77
CA SER A 130 -13.31 -4.00 -26.77
C SER A 130 -11.86 -4.24 -26.33
N PHE A 131 -10.91 -3.37 -26.71
CA PHE A 131 -9.53 -3.46 -26.25
C PHE A 131 -9.39 -3.12 -24.77
N SER A 132 -10.08 -2.08 -24.30
CA SER A 132 -10.12 -1.74 -22.88
C SER A 132 -10.69 -2.88 -22.04
N ILE A 133 -11.74 -3.54 -22.54
CA ILE A 133 -12.32 -4.73 -21.95
C ILE A 133 -11.33 -5.89 -21.95
N GLY A 134 -10.64 -6.14 -23.07
CA GLY A 134 -9.58 -7.15 -23.17
C GLY A 134 -8.52 -6.95 -22.09
N SER A 135 -7.95 -5.74 -21.99
CA SER A 135 -7.00 -5.39 -20.94
C SER A 135 -7.58 -5.61 -19.54
N ARG A 136 -8.81 -5.13 -19.28
CA ARG A 136 -9.47 -5.29 -17.97
C ARG A 136 -9.70 -6.75 -17.61
N GLU A 137 -10.07 -7.60 -18.57
CA GLU A 137 -10.30 -9.03 -18.32
C GLU A 137 -9.00 -9.79 -18.09
N VAL A 138 -7.92 -9.50 -18.83
CA VAL A 138 -6.61 -10.14 -18.63
C VAL A 138 -6.09 -9.90 -17.21
N TRP A 139 -6.22 -8.69 -16.68
CA TRP A 139 -5.83 -8.39 -15.30
C TRP A 139 -6.89 -8.80 -14.28
N GLY A 140 -8.16 -8.65 -14.62
CA GLY A 140 -9.30 -8.86 -13.73
C GLY A 140 -9.54 -10.33 -13.38
N ARG A 141 -9.35 -11.27 -14.32
CA ARG A 141 -9.57 -12.69 -14.05
C ARG A 141 -8.59 -13.26 -13.03
N PRO A 142 -7.26 -13.10 -13.17
CA PRO A 142 -6.31 -13.50 -12.14
C PRO A 142 -6.52 -12.77 -10.82
N ALA A 143 -6.91 -11.48 -10.84
CA ALA A 143 -7.23 -10.75 -9.62
C ALA A 143 -8.43 -11.36 -8.88
N ARG A 144 -9.54 -11.62 -9.57
CA ARG A 144 -10.73 -12.29 -9.00
C ARG A 144 -10.41 -13.70 -8.51
N ALA A 145 -9.62 -14.46 -9.25
CA ALA A 145 -9.19 -15.81 -8.84
C ALA A 145 -8.34 -15.76 -7.55
N ARG A 146 -7.40 -14.82 -7.45
CA ARG A 146 -6.61 -14.58 -6.23
C ARG A 146 -7.50 -14.12 -5.07
N GLU A 147 -8.47 -13.26 -5.32
CA GLU A 147 -9.44 -12.81 -4.30
C GLU A 147 -10.30 -13.97 -3.79
N MET A 148 -10.84 -14.82 -4.67
CA MET A 148 -11.58 -16.02 -4.28
C MET A 148 -10.70 -16.98 -3.47
N GLN A 149 -9.46 -17.22 -3.92
CA GLN A 149 -8.51 -18.06 -3.19
C GLN A 149 -8.19 -17.47 -1.80
N ALA A 150 -7.92 -16.17 -1.72
CA ALA A 150 -7.66 -15.48 -0.46
C ALA A 150 -8.87 -15.54 0.47
N SER A 151 -10.10 -15.35 -0.05
CA SER A 151 -11.33 -15.48 0.73
C SER A 151 -11.52 -16.90 1.27
N ALA A 152 -11.28 -17.93 0.45
CA ALA A 152 -11.38 -19.32 0.89
C ALA A 152 -10.32 -19.66 1.96
N MET A 153 -9.09 -19.15 1.82
CA MET A 153 -8.04 -19.30 2.83
C MET A 153 -8.40 -18.57 4.14
N ALA A 154 -8.95 -17.36 4.04
CA ALA A 154 -9.45 -16.60 5.18
C ALA A 154 -10.53 -17.38 5.93
N GLU A 155 -11.56 -17.85 5.20
CA GLU A 155 -12.68 -18.62 5.77
C GLU A 155 -12.22 -19.90 6.45
N ALA A 156 -11.24 -20.60 5.88
CA ALA A 156 -10.65 -21.80 6.48
C ALA A 156 -9.86 -21.49 7.77
N ALA A 157 -9.27 -20.30 7.90
CA ALA A 157 -8.49 -19.89 9.06
C ALA A 157 -9.31 -19.21 10.17
N LEU A 158 -10.51 -18.70 9.86
CA LEU A 158 -11.39 -18.00 10.81
C LEU A 158 -11.72 -18.78 12.08
N PRO A 159 -12.03 -20.10 12.08
CA PRO A 159 -12.37 -20.83 13.29
C PRO A 159 -11.30 -20.78 14.39
N ASP A 160 -10.03 -20.66 13.99
CA ASP A 160 -8.89 -20.60 14.90
C ASP A 160 -8.44 -19.16 15.21
N ALA A 161 -9.04 -18.16 14.57
CA ALA A 161 -8.65 -16.77 14.74
C ALA A 161 -9.21 -16.18 16.04
N PRO A 162 -8.50 -15.22 16.66
CA PRO A 162 -9.03 -14.45 17.79
C PRO A 162 -10.34 -13.75 17.45
N GLU A 163 -11.23 -13.61 18.43
CA GLU A 163 -12.55 -13.00 18.22
C GLU A 163 -12.50 -11.60 17.60
N TRP A 164 -11.49 -10.78 17.94
CA TRP A 164 -11.35 -9.45 17.35
C TRP A 164 -11.02 -9.50 15.85
N ILE A 165 -10.26 -10.50 15.40
CA ILE A 165 -9.96 -10.75 13.98
C ILE A 165 -11.22 -11.23 13.27
N CYS A 166 -11.94 -12.19 13.85
CA CYS A 166 -13.23 -12.67 13.32
C CYS A 166 -14.25 -11.54 13.20
N ARG A 167 -14.26 -10.61 14.16
CA ARG A 167 -15.10 -9.42 14.14
C ARG A 167 -14.71 -8.47 13.00
N LEU A 168 -13.43 -8.13 12.86
CA LEU A 168 -12.95 -7.27 11.77
C LEU A 168 -13.29 -7.85 10.39
N TYR A 169 -13.13 -9.15 10.21
CA TYR A 169 -13.48 -9.84 8.97
C TYR A 169 -14.98 -9.74 8.69
N ARG A 170 -15.85 -10.06 9.67
CA ARG A 170 -17.32 -9.97 9.55
C ARG A 170 -17.82 -8.55 9.30
N GLU A 171 -17.18 -7.54 9.88
CA GLU A 171 -17.51 -6.14 9.65
C GLU A 171 -17.20 -5.70 8.20
N GLY A 172 -16.47 -6.50 7.41
CA GLY A 172 -16.19 -6.22 6.01
C GLY A 172 -15.35 -4.96 5.81
N LYS A 173 -14.63 -4.51 6.86
CA LYS A 173 -13.81 -3.30 6.80
C LYS A 173 -12.81 -3.41 5.65
N LYS A 174 -12.70 -2.34 4.86
CA LYS A 174 -11.77 -2.28 3.73
C LYS A 174 -10.35 -2.03 4.21
N LEU A 175 -10.20 -1.25 5.28
CA LEU A 175 -8.93 -0.90 5.89
C LEU A 175 -9.01 -1.06 7.41
N TRP A 176 -7.87 -1.23 8.06
CA TRP A 176 -7.73 -1.17 9.51
C TRP A 176 -6.26 -0.93 9.87
N GLY A 177 -6.00 -0.43 11.07
CA GLY A 177 -4.63 -0.12 11.50
C GLY A 177 -4.53 1.26 12.15
N PHE A 178 -3.49 2.02 11.82
CA PHE A 178 -3.13 3.24 12.54
C PHE A 178 -2.81 4.40 11.60
N ALA A 179 -3.14 5.62 12.02
CA ALA A 179 -2.44 6.79 11.51
C ALA A 179 -1.05 6.87 12.16
N VAL A 180 -0.08 7.33 11.40
CA VAL A 180 1.32 7.35 11.81
C VAL A 180 1.92 8.70 11.51
N LEU A 181 2.63 9.28 12.46
CA LEU A 181 3.35 10.52 12.25
C LEU A 181 4.85 10.24 12.12
N TYR A 182 5.47 10.74 11.05
CA TYR A 182 6.92 10.92 11.00
C TYR A 182 7.27 12.14 11.82
N ASP A 183 8.05 11.96 12.88
CA ASP A 183 8.54 13.10 13.65
C ASP A 183 9.53 13.95 12.85
N GLY A 184 9.88 15.13 13.38
CA GLY A 184 10.82 16.03 12.69
C GLY A 184 12.19 15.40 12.40
N THR A 185 12.61 14.38 13.16
CA THR A 185 13.89 13.70 12.92
C THR A 185 13.82 12.75 11.74
N MET A 186 12.71 12.03 11.58
CA MET A 186 12.45 11.16 10.43
C MET A 186 12.30 11.95 9.14
N GLN A 187 11.70 13.14 9.21
CA GLN A 187 11.53 14.03 8.06
C GLN A 187 12.86 14.58 7.52
N GLY A 188 13.91 14.60 8.33
CA GLY A 188 15.25 15.01 7.92
C GLY A 188 16.05 13.93 7.17
N LEU A 189 15.50 12.72 7.01
CA LEU A 189 16.15 11.64 6.27
C LEU A 189 16.09 11.89 4.76
N ASN A 190 17.07 11.34 4.04
CA ASN A 190 16.98 11.28 2.59
C ASN A 190 15.92 10.25 2.15
N ALA A 191 15.40 10.43 0.93
CA ALA A 191 14.34 9.58 0.38
C ALA A 191 14.71 8.09 0.34
N GLU A 192 15.95 7.75 -0.01
CA GLU A 192 16.44 6.36 -0.06
C GLU A 192 16.40 5.69 1.32
N THR A 193 16.78 6.40 2.38
CA THR A 193 16.78 5.86 3.75
C THR A 193 15.36 5.67 4.25
N LEU A 194 14.46 6.61 3.94
CA LEU A 194 13.05 6.52 4.31
C LEU A 194 12.35 5.36 3.59
N ASP A 195 12.59 5.21 2.28
CA ASP A 195 12.09 4.11 1.45
C ASP A 195 12.60 2.75 1.97
N PHE A 196 13.91 2.66 2.25
CA PHE A 196 14.50 1.45 2.83
C PHE A 196 13.90 1.10 4.20
N PHE A 197 13.65 2.10 5.05
CA PHE A 197 12.95 1.92 6.32
C PHE A 197 11.52 1.40 6.13
N GLN A 198 10.74 2.00 5.22
CA GLN A 198 9.36 1.60 4.92
C GLN A 198 9.32 0.14 4.41
N CYS A 199 10.13 -0.18 3.40
CA CYS A 199 10.24 -1.54 2.86
C CYS A 199 10.59 -2.56 3.94
N ARG A 200 11.55 -2.22 4.83
CA ARG A 200 11.91 -3.09 5.95
C ARG A 200 10.76 -3.24 6.93
N TRP A 201 10.10 -2.15 7.32
CA TRP A 201 8.97 -2.17 8.24
C TRP A 201 7.83 -3.06 7.75
N GLU A 202 7.38 -2.85 6.51
CA GLU A 202 6.29 -3.61 5.89
C GLU A 202 6.61 -5.11 5.84
N ALA A 203 7.81 -5.47 5.40
CA ALA A 203 8.26 -6.86 5.40
C ALA A 203 8.24 -7.49 6.80
N ARG A 204 8.48 -6.71 7.87
CA ARG A 204 8.41 -7.21 9.26
C ARG A 204 6.97 -7.39 9.71
N VAL A 205 6.08 -6.47 9.36
CA VAL A 205 4.65 -6.61 9.67
C VAL A 205 4.04 -7.82 8.97
N GLU A 206 4.34 -8.02 7.69
CA GLU A 206 3.91 -9.21 6.93
C GLU A 206 4.38 -10.50 7.61
N ASN A 207 5.63 -10.52 8.10
CA ASN A 207 6.16 -11.64 8.86
C ASN A 207 5.36 -11.87 10.15
N VAL A 208 5.04 -10.83 10.92
CA VAL A 208 4.21 -10.96 12.12
C VAL A 208 2.85 -11.59 11.79
N PHE A 209 2.20 -11.15 10.71
CA PHE A 209 0.94 -11.72 10.26
C PHE A 209 1.02 -13.19 9.86
N LYS A 210 2.11 -13.57 9.19
CA LYS A 210 2.38 -14.97 8.87
C LYS A 210 2.51 -15.82 10.13
N TYR A 211 3.14 -15.28 11.17
CA TYR A 211 3.41 -16.02 12.39
C TYR A 211 2.22 -16.13 13.33
N ASN A 212 1.37 -15.11 13.39
CA ASN A 212 0.15 -15.14 14.20
C ASN A 212 -1.04 -15.82 13.48
N SER A 213 -0.81 -16.38 12.28
CA SER A 213 -1.82 -17.05 11.44
C SER A 213 -2.98 -16.15 11.02
N SER A 214 -2.75 -14.83 10.94
CA SER A 214 -3.76 -13.88 10.47
C SER A 214 -3.45 -13.28 9.10
N LYS A 215 -2.33 -13.69 8.49
CA LYS A 215 -1.93 -13.28 7.14
C LYS A 215 -3.08 -13.42 6.15
N ASP A 216 -3.64 -14.61 6.09
CA ASP A 216 -4.67 -14.92 5.09
C ASP A 216 -6.04 -14.32 5.43
N ILE A 217 -6.21 -13.67 6.60
CA ILE A 217 -7.50 -13.15 7.06
C ILE A 217 -7.57 -11.62 6.94
N ILE A 218 -6.54 -10.91 7.42
CA ILE A 218 -6.61 -9.45 7.61
C ILE A 218 -5.38 -8.67 7.09
N ASP A 219 -4.31 -9.33 6.63
CA ASP A 219 -3.07 -8.68 6.16
C ASP A 219 -3.30 -7.71 5.01
N ALA A 220 -4.03 -8.14 3.97
CA ALA A 220 -4.31 -7.32 2.79
C ALA A 220 -5.08 -6.02 3.07
N LYS A 221 -5.63 -5.88 4.29
CA LYS A 221 -6.44 -4.75 4.74
C LYS A 221 -5.75 -3.95 5.85
N TRP A 222 -4.58 -4.37 6.30
CA TRP A 222 -3.82 -3.67 7.32
C TRP A 222 -3.06 -2.49 6.71
N TRP A 223 -3.21 -1.31 7.30
CA TRP A 223 -2.63 -0.08 6.81
C TRP A 223 -2.04 0.76 7.93
N MET A 224 -0.88 1.32 7.64
CA MET A 224 -0.31 2.44 8.37
C MET A 224 -0.36 3.64 7.45
N ILE A 225 -1.09 4.68 7.87
CA ILE A 225 -1.28 5.88 7.06
C ILE A 225 -0.29 6.92 7.57
N PRO A 226 0.89 7.06 6.94
CA PRO A 226 1.87 8.07 7.32
C PRO A 226 1.37 9.48 7.05
N PHE A 227 1.73 10.38 7.94
CA PHE A 227 1.61 11.83 7.86
C PHE A 227 2.91 12.42 8.39
N ASN A 228 3.29 13.60 7.93
CA ASN A 228 4.39 14.34 8.55
C ASN A 228 3.85 15.09 9.78
N ALA A 229 4.55 15.00 10.91
CA ALA A 229 4.30 15.88 12.04
C ALA A 229 4.69 17.32 11.69
N PRO A 230 4.19 18.34 12.41
CA PRO A 230 4.71 19.70 12.30
C PRO A 230 6.23 19.69 12.51
N GLY A 231 7.01 20.39 11.67
CA GLY A 231 8.47 20.25 11.63
C GLY A 231 9.21 20.53 12.96
N SER A 232 8.58 21.26 13.89
CA SER A 232 9.11 21.49 15.23
C SER A 232 8.85 20.34 16.22
N ALA A 233 7.95 19.42 15.92
CA ALA A 233 7.60 18.29 16.77
C ALA A 233 8.59 17.14 16.55
N ALA A 234 9.63 17.11 17.36
CA ALA A 234 10.53 15.98 17.46
C ALA A 234 10.20 15.22 18.75
N VAL A 235 10.23 13.89 18.70
CA VAL A 235 10.09 13.16 19.94
C VAL A 235 11.44 13.21 20.68
N PRO A 236 11.47 13.56 21.98
CA PRO A 236 12.72 13.68 22.72
C PRO A 236 13.56 12.42 22.60
N TYR A 237 14.79 12.61 22.13
CA TYR A 237 15.79 11.56 22.07
C TYR A 237 16.49 11.47 23.42
N VAL A 238 16.07 10.50 24.23
CA VAL A 238 16.80 10.17 25.47
C VAL A 238 18.02 9.35 25.08
N SER A 239 19.15 10.04 24.90
CA SER A 239 20.45 9.43 24.62
C SER A 239 20.99 8.71 25.86
N GLY A 240 20.57 7.47 26.12
CA GLY A 240 21.32 6.61 27.04
C GLY A 240 20.54 5.49 27.69
N ALA A 241 21.19 4.33 27.79
CA ALA A 241 20.87 3.24 28.71
C ALA A 241 21.17 3.61 30.19
N GLY A 242 20.90 4.87 30.57
CA GLY A 242 21.17 5.41 31.89
C GLY A 242 19.96 5.24 32.79
N THR A 243 20.11 4.41 33.81
CA THR A 243 19.16 4.23 34.92
C THR A 243 19.14 5.48 35.80
N ALA A 244 18.50 6.56 35.37
CA ALA A 244 18.01 7.65 36.23
C ALA A 244 17.12 8.59 35.39
N LEU A 245 15.81 8.53 35.64
CA LEU A 245 14.84 9.52 35.21
C LEU A 245 15.09 10.83 35.98
N ASP A 246 15.91 11.72 35.44
CA ASP A 246 15.86 13.13 35.86
C ASP A 246 14.59 13.75 35.28
N ALA A 247 13.55 13.82 36.13
CA ALA A 247 12.16 14.15 35.81
C ALA A 247 11.90 15.64 35.46
N SER A 248 12.87 16.36 34.89
CA SER A 248 12.74 17.79 34.57
C SER A 248 12.67 18.08 33.06
N ASP A 249 12.26 17.11 32.25
CA ASP A 249 12.25 17.27 30.79
C ASP A 249 10.91 17.82 30.27
N SER A 250 10.65 19.09 30.58
CA SER A 250 9.44 19.83 30.15
C SER A 250 9.24 19.88 28.64
N GLY A 251 10.30 19.69 27.84
CA GLY A 251 10.20 19.63 26.37
C GLY A 251 9.36 18.46 25.88
N SER A 252 9.49 17.30 26.54
CA SER A 252 8.78 16.06 26.16
C SER A 252 7.26 16.17 26.17
N GLN A 253 6.71 16.95 27.11
CA GLN A 253 5.27 17.15 27.21
C GLN A 253 4.76 18.07 26.10
N GLN A 254 5.53 19.11 25.75
CA GLN A 254 5.14 20.06 24.73
C GLN A 254 5.06 19.41 23.34
N ASP A 255 6.05 18.58 22.99
CA ASP A 255 6.04 17.85 21.71
C ASP A 255 4.87 16.87 21.64
N GLY A 256 4.56 16.18 22.74
CA GLY A 256 3.38 15.31 22.82
C GLY A 256 2.06 16.05 22.61
N VAL A 257 1.94 17.31 23.07
CA VAL A 257 0.77 18.16 22.82
C VAL A 257 0.66 18.53 21.34
N VAL A 258 1.78 18.89 20.70
CA VAL A 258 1.81 19.22 19.26
C VAL A 258 1.40 18.02 18.41
N LEU A 259 1.95 16.83 18.70
CA LEU A 259 1.62 15.59 17.97
C LEU A 259 0.14 15.22 18.11
N ARG A 260 -0.44 15.33 19.32
CA ARG A 260 -1.88 15.13 19.55
C ARG A 260 -2.74 16.15 18.82
N SER A 261 -2.28 17.41 18.72
CA SER A 261 -2.99 18.44 17.95
C SER A 261 -3.01 18.10 16.47
N ALA A 262 -1.85 17.74 15.91
CA ALA A 262 -1.72 17.28 14.53
C ALA A 262 -2.64 16.10 14.24
N PHE A 263 -2.65 15.08 15.12
CA PHE A 263 -3.53 13.94 14.95
C PHE A 263 -5.02 14.31 14.98
N ARG A 264 -5.44 15.23 15.85
CA ARG A 264 -6.83 15.73 15.87
C ARG A 264 -7.21 16.43 14.57
N GLU A 265 -6.31 17.21 13.99
CA GLU A 265 -6.53 17.84 12.68
C GLU A 265 -6.62 16.82 11.55
N ILE A 266 -5.75 15.80 11.55
CA ILE A 266 -5.80 14.67 10.61
C ILE A 266 -7.15 13.94 10.70
N LEU A 267 -7.66 13.69 11.91
CA LEU A 267 -8.97 13.06 12.08
C LEU A 267 -10.13 13.91 11.53
N GLN A 268 -10.00 15.24 11.54
CA GLN A 268 -11.01 16.15 11.00
C GLN A 268 -10.97 16.20 9.47
N ASN A 269 -9.78 16.40 8.90
CA ASN A 269 -9.60 16.47 7.46
C ASN A 269 -8.13 16.15 7.08
N PRO A 270 -7.83 14.89 6.71
CA PRO A 270 -6.48 14.45 6.37
C PRO A 270 -5.87 15.26 5.21
N LEU A 271 -6.67 15.54 4.18
CA LEU A 271 -6.24 16.26 2.98
C LEU A 271 -5.87 17.71 3.31
N GLN A 272 -6.70 18.39 4.10
CA GLN A 272 -6.42 19.76 4.53
C GLN A 272 -5.17 19.82 5.42
N TYR A 273 -4.95 18.82 6.28
CA TYR A 273 -3.77 18.76 7.12
C TYR A 273 -2.48 18.66 6.28
N GLU A 274 -2.44 17.80 5.26
CA GLU A 274 -1.26 17.67 4.39
C GLU A 274 -1.00 18.90 3.52
N GLN A 275 -2.03 19.70 3.22
CA GLN A 275 -1.91 20.95 2.47
C GLN A 275 -1.41 22.14 3.31
N ARG A 276 -1.14 21.94 4.61
CA ARG A 276 -0.62 23.00 5.47
C ARG A 276 0.78 23.44 5.02
N ALA A 277 1.04 24.74 5.08
CA ALA A 277 2.31 25.32 4.65
C ALA A 277 3.52 24.89 5.52
N ASP A 278 3.27 24.45 6.76
CA ASP A 278 4.32 23.97 7.68
C ASP A 278 4.52 22.45 7.67
N ILE A 279 3.81 21.73 6.78
CA ILE A 279 3.90 20.28 6.61
C ILE A 279 4.57 20.00 5.27
N ALA A 280 5.70 19.28 5.32
CA ALA A 280 6.33 18.80 4.09
C ALA A 280 5.43 17.75 3.43
N PRO A 281 5.23 17.77 2.11
CA PRO A 281 4.47 16.72 1.43
C PRO A 281 5.22 15.38 1.50
N ILE A 282 4.48 14.28 1.67
CA ILE A 282 5.03 12.94 1.54
C ILE A 282 4.98 12.57 0.05
N THR A 283 6.12 12.65 -0.63
CA THR A 283 6.27 12.13 -1.99
C THR A 283 6.63 10.66 -1.93
N ALA A 284 5.65 9.76 -2.02
CA ALA A 284 5.91 8.35 -2.29
C ALA A 284 6.05 8.19 -3.81
N LEU A 285 7.24 7.78 -4.27
CA LEU A 285 7.50 7.46 -5.69
C LEU A 285 7.13 8.56 -6.72
N GLY A 286 7.01 9.81 -6.29
CA GLY A 286 6.67 10.94 -7.17
C GLY A 286 5.18 11.13 -7.45
N GLU A 287 4.29 10.30 -6.89
CA GLU A 287 2.85 10.44 -7.04
C GLU A 287 2.23 11.15 -5.82
N THR A 288 1.30 12.07 -6.09
CA THR A 288 0.41 12.61 -5.05
C THR A 288 -0.46 11.49 -4.52
N ARG A 289 -0.44 11.26 -3.21
CA ARG A 289 -1.26 10.26 -2.55
C ARG A 289 -2.74 10.49 -2.83
N GLU A 290 -3.44 9.47 -3.30
CA GLU A 290 -4.89 9.51 -3.45
C GLU A 290 -5.56 9.32 -2.07
N PHE A 291 -6.36 10.31 -1.66
CA PHE A 291 -7.15 10.27 -0.42
C PHE A 291 -8.55 9.70 -0.61
N ASP A 292 -8.85 9.17 -1.80
CA ASP A 292 -10.18 8.68 -2.19
C ASP A 292 -10.68 7.58 -1.23
N HIS A 293 -9.77 6.87 -0.56
CA HIS A 293 -10.09 5.86 0.45
C HIS A 293 -10.52 6.42 1.83
N TYR A 294 -10.46 7.74 2.03
CA TYR A 294 -10.75 8.42 3.31
C TYR A 294 -11.78 9.53 3.18
N MET A 295 -12.56 9.58 2.09
CA MET A 295 -13.59 10.61 1.88
C MET A 295 -14.63 10.62 3.02
N ASP A 296 -14.89 9.48 3.64
CA ASP A 296 -15.78 9.33 4.81
C ASP A 296 -15.05 9.52 6.16
N GLY A 297 -13.76 9.88 6.13
CA GLY A 297 -12.89 10.04 7.29
C GLY A 297 -12.21 8.75 7.77
N LEU A 298 -11.08 8.90 8.49
CA LEU A 298 -10.25 7.78 8.96
C LEU A 298 -11.01 6.77 9.84
N ALA A 299 -11.95 7.27 10.65
CA ALA A 299 -12.77 6.44 11.53
C ALA A 299 -13.65 5.46 10.75
N ALA A 300 -14.30 5.94 9.67
CA ALA A 300 -15.16 5.13 8.81
C ALA A 300 -14.35 4.07 8.06
N SER A 301 -13.11 4.39 7.71
CA SER A 301 -12.18 3.45 7.05
C SER A 301 -11.71 2.31 7.97
N GLY A 302 -11.92 2.38 9.29
CA GLY A 302 -11.53 1.34 10.25
C GLY A 302 -10.18 1.56 10.95
N ILE A 303 -9.57 2.73 10.76
CA ILE A 303 -8.32 3.13 11.43
C ILE A 303 -8.63 3.53 12.88
N LEU A 304 -7.75 3.16 13.81
CA LEU A 304 -7.90 3.54 15.22
C LEU A 304 -7.80 5.06 15.39
N THR A 305 -8.78 5.63 16.07
CA THR A 305 -8.87 7.08 16.34
C THR A 305 -8.53 7.45 17.78
N ASN A 306 -8.47 6.48 18.69
CA ASN A 306 -8.08 6.68 20.08
C ASN A 306 -6.57 6.54 20.31
N THR A 307 -5.80 6.20 19.27
CA THR A 307 -4.37 5.96 19.33
C THR A 307 -3.74 6.20 17.96
N PHE A 308 -2.61 6.89 17.94
CA PHE A 308 -1.78 7.05 16.76
C PHE A 308 -0.34 6.64 17.06
N LEU A 309 0.41 6.33 16.02
CA LEU A 309 1.80 5.90 16.14
C LEU A 309 2.74 7.01 15.73
N VAL A 310 3.95 7.01 16.27
CA VAL A 310 5.00 7.94 15.86
C VAL A 310 6.23 7.15 15.46
N PHE A 311 6.62 7.30 14.20
CA PHE A 311 7.93 6.91 13.73
C PHE A 311 8.93 7.98 14.15
N ASP A 312 9.78 7.62 15.11
CA ASP A 312 10.91 8.40 15.57
C ASP A 312 12.23 7.70 15.22
N ARG A 313 13.34 8.37 15.50
CA ARG A 313 14.68 7.82 15.26
C ARG A 313 14.93 6.48 15.96
N ILE A 314 14.37 6.26 17.15
CA ILE A 314 14.55 4.99 17.89
C ILE A 314 13.83 3.86 17.18
N CYS A 315 12.60 4.09 16.70
CA CYS A 315 11.87 3.13 15.89
C CYS A 315 12.67 2.79 14.63
N MET A 316 13.15 3.80 13.90
CA MET A 316 13.96 3.61 12.69
C MET A 316 15.21 2.78 12.96
N THR A 317 16.03 3.18 13.91
CA THR A 317 17.23 2.43 14.33
C THR A 317 16.86 0.99 14.67
N SER A 318 15.77 0.76 15.41
CA SER A 318 15.34 -0.61 15.76
C SER A 318 14.97 -1.48 14.55
N VAL A 319 14.51 -0.86 13.45
CA VAL A 319 14.07 -1.56 12.24
C VAL A 319 15.22 -1.78 11.26
N LEU A 320 16.11 -0.79 11.14
CA LEU A 320 17.24 -0.81 10.22
C LEU A 320 18.45 -1.58 10.76
N GLU A 321 18.74 -1.46 12.06
CA GLU A 321 19.93 -2.04 12.69
C GLU A 321 19.68 -3.39 13.34
N SER A 322 18.43 -3.82 13.50
CA SER A 322 18.17 -5.13 14.09
C SER A 322 18.63 -6.23 13.15
N ASP A 323 19.41 -7.17 13.71
CA ASP A 323 19.79 -8.46 13.10
C ASP A 323 18.58 -9.39 12.92
N TYR A 324 17.50 -8.88 12.34
CA TYR A 324 16.26 -9.57 12.00
C TYR A 324 15.32 -9.96 13.16
N SER A 325 15.61 -9.58 14.40
CA SER A 325 14.71 -9.82 15.54
C SER A 325 13.58 -8.78 15.58
N ILE A 326 12.34 -9.23 15.36
CA ILE A 326 11.14 -8.38 15.47
C ILE A 326 10.91 -7.95 16.93
N GLU A 327 11.41 -8.70 17.90
CA GLU A 327 11.24 -8.41 19.33
C GLU A 327 12.04 -7.21 19.83
N SER A 328 13.08 -6.79 19.11
CA SER A 328 13.80 -5.55 19.43
C SER A 328 13.17 -4.33 18.79
N MET A 329 12.26 -4.51 17.83
CA MET A 329 11.55 -3.43 17.15
C MET A 329 10.44 -2.88 18.04
N ARG A 330 10.41 -1.56 18.20
CA ARG A 330 9.41 -0.87 19.00
C ARG A 330 9.03 0.46 18.37
N ILE A 331 7.78 0.84 18.58
CA ILE A 331 7.21 2.09 18.12
C ILE A 331 6.50 2.79 19.27
N ARG A 332 6.45 4.13 19.27
CA ARG A 332 5.65 4.87 20.25
C ARG A 332 4.20 4.90 19.80
N ALA A 333 3.32 4.52 20.70
CA ALA A 333 1.88 4.68 20.56
C ALA A 333 1.39 5.74 21.54
N PHE A 334 0.75 6.78 21.01
CA PHE A 334 0.24 7.92 21.78
C PHE A 334 -1.25 7.76 22.04
N GLU A 335 -1.69 8.04 23.28
CA GLU A 335 -3.11 8.24 23.58
C GLU A 335 -3.56 9.56 22.98
N ALA A 336 -4.57 9.51 22.10
CA ALA A 336 -5.00 10.65 21.30
C ALA A 336 -5.53 11.81 22.16
N ASP A 337 -6.33 11.47 23.17
CA ASP A 337 -7.07 12.43 24.00
C ASP A 337 -6.37 12.74 25.33
N TYR A 338 -5.10 12.36 25.48
CA TYR A 338 -4.35 12.60 26.72
C TYR A 338 -4.05 14.10 26.92
N PRO A 339 -4.22 14.65 28.13
CA PRO A 339 -4.87 14.00 29.28
C PRO A 339 -6.39 14.04 29.17
N VAL A 340 -7.05 12.91 29.44
CA VAL A 340 -8.51 12.81 29.47
C VAL A 340 -9.04 13.52 30.73
N PRO A 341 -9.93 14.51 30.60
CA PRO A 341 -10.46 15.24 31.75
C PRO A 341 -11.11 14.33 32.80
N GLY A 342 -10.72 14.50 34.06
CA GLY A 342 -11.26 13.71 35.18
C GLY A 342 -10.67 12.30 35.34
N LYS A 343 -9.80 11.85 34.42
CA LYS A 343 -9.06 10.60 34.58
C LYS A 343 -7.82 10.81 35.45
N ILE A 344 -7.63 9.91 36.41
CA ILE A 344 -6.39 9.81 37.19
C ILE A 344 -5.47 8.84 36.46
N TYR A 345 -4.26 9.29 36.16
CA TYR A 345 -3.27 8.51 35.44
C TYR A 345 -2.24 7.90 36.38
N ALA A 346 -1.64 6.78 35.96
CA ALA A 346 -0.45 6.24 36.59
C ALA A 346 0.67 7.29 36.70
N GLU A 347 1.36 7.33 37.83
CA GLU A 347 2.49 8.23 38.05
C GLU A 347 3.59 7.98 37.01
N GLY A 348 4.08 9.06 36.38
CA GLY A 348 5.11 8.99 35.33
C GLY A 348 4.58 8.74 33.91
N TYR A 349 3.30 8.42 33.73
CA TYR A 349 2.72 8.26 32.40
C TYR A 349 2.58 9.60 31.66
N GLN A 350 3.16 9.68 30.46
CA GLN A 350 3.25 10.91 29.65
C GLN A 350 2.28 10.92 28.44
N GLY A 351 1.27 10.05 28.45
CA GLY A 351 0.32 9.94 27.33
C GLY A 351 0.84 9.12 26.16
N TYR A 352 1.90 8.33 26.33
CA TYR A 352 2.38 7.37 25.33
C TYR A 352 3.00 6.13 25.97
N THR A 353 3.07 5.05 25.21
CA THR A 353 3.83 3.84 25.58
C THR A 353 4.64 3.34 24.39
N TRP A 354 5.72 2.62 24.66
CA TRP A 354 6.39 1.83 23.64
C TRP A 354 5.61 0.55 23.39
N VAL A 355 5.52 0.11 22.15
CA VAL A 355 4.86 -1.14 21.76
C VAL A 355 5.79 -1.94 20.89
N ARG A 356 5.97 -3.23 21.21
CA ARG A 356 6.77 -4.16 20.39
C ARG A 356 6.03 -4.45 19.09
N LEU A 357 6.74 -4.51 17.95
CA LEU A 357 6.11 -4.62 16.63
C LEU A 357 5.19 -5.84 16.49
N ASP A 358 5.61 -7.00 16.99
CA ASP A 358 4.82 -8.22 16.95
C ASP A 358 3.53 -8.16 17.79
N GLN A 359 3.50 -7.30 18.81
CA GLN A 359 2.34 -7.10 19.68
C GLN A 359 1.49 -5.91 19.26
N LEU A 360 2.06 -4.98 18.47
CA LEU A 360 1.37 -3.85 17.89
C LEU A 360 0.13 -4.28 17.10
N VAL A 361 0.33 -5.24 16.19
CA VAL A 361 -0.74 -5.72 15.29
C VAL A 361 -1.67 -6.74 15.94
N TYR A 362 -1.36 -7.19 17.16
CA TYR A 362 -2.10 -8.26 17.84
C TYR A 362 -2.74 -7.78 19.14
N TYR A 363 -2.05 -7.91 20.27
CA TYR A 363 -2.62 -7.58 21.58
C TYR A 363 -2.92 -6.10 21.71
N PHE A 364 -1.99 -5.25 21.26
CA PHE A 364 -2.16 -3.81 21.41
C PHE A 364 -3.34 -3.30 20.59
N TYR A 365 -3.45 -3.73 19.32
CA TYR A 365 -4.61 -3.38 18.48
C TYR A 365 -5.93 -3.87 19.09
N GLU A 366 -5.99 -5.11 19.59
CA GLU A 366 -7.18 -5.63 20.27
C GLU A 366 -7.56 -4.78 21.49
N LEU A 367 -6.59 -4.45 22.35
CA LEU A 367 -6.83 -3.64 23.55
C LEU A 367 -7.41 -2.28 23.19
N ARG A 368 -6.84 -1.61 22.18
CA ARG A 368 -7.31 -0.29 21.76
C ARG A 368 -8.62 -0.33 20.99
N LEU A 369 -8.91 -1.40 20.25
CA LEU A 369 -10.17 -1.54 19.53
C LEU A 369 -11.34 -1.97 20.42
N MET A 370 -11.12 -2.97 21.28
CA MET A 370 -12.20 -3.73 21.93
C MET A 370 -12.30 -3.48 23.44
N LYS A 371 -11.24 -2.98 24.07
CA LYS A 371 -11.14 -2.88 25.53
C LYS A 371 -10.67 -1.50 26.00
N ALA A 372 -10.74 -0.48 25.15
CA ALA A 372 -10.28 0.87 25.49
C ALA A 372 -11.07 1.52 26.63
N ASP A 373 -12.30 1.07 26.87
CA ASP A 373 -13.15 1.44 28.00
C ASP A 373 -12.74 0.76 29.32
N LYS A 374 -12.01 -0.36 29.24
CA LYS A 374 -11.66 -1.21 30.38
C LYS A 374 -10.19 -1.13 30.77
N VAL A 375 -9.32 -0.93 29.79
CA VAL A 375 -7.86 -0.90 29.96
C VAL A 375 -7.34 0.42 29.42
N GLY A 376 -6.94 1.29 30.35
CA GLY A 376 -6.32 2.57 30.03
C GLY A 376 -4.96 2.41 29.33
N MET A 377 -4.57 3.39 28.53
CA MET A 377 -3.24 3.40 27.91
C MET A 377 -2.10 3.52 28.95
N ASP A 378 -2.41 4.09 30.11
CA ASP A 378 -1.54 4.14 31.29
C ASP A 378 -1.34 2.79 31.97
N GLU A 379 -2.36 1.94 32.02
CA GLU A 379 -2.21 0.55 32.49
C GLU A 379 -1.35 -0.27 31.53
N ILE A 380 -1.56 -0.08 30.21
CA ILE A 380 -0.70 -0.68 29.17
C ILE A 380 0.75 -0.22 29.33
N TRP A 381 0.96 1.07 29.64
CA TRP A 381 2.28 1.62 29.92
C TRP A 381 2.91 1.02 31.19
N GLN A 382 2.14 0.82 32.26
CA GLN A 382 2.62 0.14 33.48
C GLN A 382 3.04 -1.30 33.18
N ALA A 383 2.25 -2.05 32.41
CA ALA A 383 2.61 -3.41 31.98
C ALA A 383 3.89 -3.41 31.13
N ALA A 384 4.06 -2.41 30.25
CA ALA A 384 5.26 -2.24 29.45
C ALA A 384 6.53 -2.00 30.28
N GLN A 385 6.43 -1.52 31.52
CA GLN A 385 7.63 -1.30 32.36
C GLN A 385 8.32 -2.61 32.78
N GLN A 386 7.61 -3.74 32.72
CA GLN A 386 8.13 -5.04 33.14
C GLN A 386 8.86 -5.79 32.02
N SER A 387 8.70 -5.33 30.77
CA SER A 387 9.23 -5.98 29.58
C SER A 387 10.53 -5.34 29.08
N LEU A 388 11.25 -6.08 28.24
CA LEU A 388 12.47 -5.59 27.61
C LEU A 388 12.21 -4.26 26.88
N ASN A 389 13.15 -3.32 26.98
CA ASN A 389 13.08 -2.02 26.32
C ASN A 389 11.85 -1.19 26.75
N THR A 390 11.25 -1.52 27.90
CA THR A 390 10.03 -0.89 28.42
C THR A 390 8.89 -0.84 27.38
N ALA A 391 8.83 -1.85 26.51
CA ALA A 391 7.92 -1.91 25.37
C ALA A 391 6.80 -2.92 25.64
N PHE A 392 5.55 -2.50 25.46
CA PHE A 392 4.38 -3.32 25.72
C PHE A 392 4.42 -4.62 24.94
N VAL A 393 4.14 -5.71 25.66
CA VAL A 393 4.11 -7.07 25.14
C VAL A 393 2.78 -7.75 25.45
N SER A 394 2.39 -7.78 26.73
CA SER A 394 1.15 -8.40 27.20
C SER A 394 0.68 -7.71 28.49
N MET A 395 -0.59 -7.86 28.82
CA MET A 395 -1.13 -7.48 30.13
C MET A 395 -0.85 -8.55 31.19
N ASP A 396 -0.47 -9.76 30.78
CA ASP A 396 -0.05 -10.82 31.69
C ASP A 396 1.42 -10.56 32.12
N PRO A 397 1.69 -10.39 33.43
CA PRO A 397 3.05 -10.11 33.91
C PRO A 397 4.03 -11.25 33.64
N GLU A 398 3.59 -12.51 33.59
CA GLU A 398 4.46 -13.63 33.25
C GLU A 398 4.87 -13.59 31.78
N GLU A 399 3.94 -13.26 30.88
CA GLU A 399 4.24 -13.06 29.46
C GLU A 399 5.11 -11.82 29.22
N ALA A 400 4.85 -10.72 29.95
CA ALA A 400 5.60 -9.48 29.83
C ALA A 400 7.07 -9.64 30.27
N GLY A 401 7.31 -10.42 31.33
CA GLY A 401 8.65 -10.73 31.83
C GLY A 401 9.38 -11.81 31.04
N ASN A 402 8.67 -12.64 30.26
CA ASN A 402 9.30 -13.71 29.50
C ASN A 402 9.87 -13.20 28.17
N TRP A 403 11.20 -13.10 28.12
CA TRP A 403 11.92 -12.71 26.91
C TRP A 403 12.65 -13.89 26.28
N THR A 404 12.19 -14.27 25.09
CA THR A 404 12.81 -15.29 24.26
C THR A 404 13.08 -14.67 22.89
N ARG A 405 14.33 -14.71 22.41
CA ARG A 405 14.66 -14.22 21.06
C ARG A 405 14.03 -15.14 20.04
N SER A 406 13.29 -14.62 19.05
CA SER A 406 13.01 -15.43 17.86
C SER A 406 14.29 -15.63 17.06
N ASN A 407 14.38 -16.81 16.47
CA ASN A 407 15.36 -17.06 15.41
C ASN A 407 14.63 -16.81 14.08
N PRO A 408 15.06 -15.83 13.26
CA PRO A 408 14.41 -15.51 11.99
C PRO A 408 14.37 -16.70 11.01
N MET A 409 15.28 -17.66 11.14
CA MET A 409 15.32 -18.89 10.33
C MET A 409 14.42 -20.00 10.87
N ALA A 410 14.23 -20.08 12.19
CA ALA A 410 13.41 -21.13 12.83
C ALA A 410 11.97 -20.67 13.13
N GLY A 411 11.68 -19.39 12.93
CA GLY A 411 10.47 -18.72 13.39
C GLY A 411 10.48 -18.48 14.91
N PHE A 412 9.31 -18.16 15.45
CA PHE A 412 9.14 -17.98 16.89
C PHE A 412 9.43 -19.28 17.67
N GLU A 413 10.28 -19.17 18.70
CA GLU A 413 10.53 -20.27 19.62
C GLU A 413 9.25 -20.66 20.35
N ARG A 414 9.09 -21.94 20.69
CA ARG A 414 7.90 -22.46 21.39
C ARG A 414 7.52 -21.68 22.64
N ASP A 415 8.52 -21.09 23.29
CA ASP A 415 8.35 -20.38 24.56
C ASP A 415 8.05 -18.89 24.39
N SER A 416 8.23 -18.33 23.18
CA SER A 416 7.79 -16.97 22.86
C SER A 416 6.26 -16.90 22.77
N ILE A 417 5.67 -15.73 23.03
CA ILE A 417 4.21 -15.54 23.02
C ILE A 417 3.57 -15.98 21.70
N LEU A 418 4.17 -15.57 20.57
CA LEU A 418 3.67 -15.97 19.25
C LEU A 418 3.94 -17.45 18.95
N GLY A 419 5.05 -18.01 19.45
CA GLY A 419 5.34 -19.43 19.34
C GLY A 419 4.37 -20.29 20.14
N LYS A 420 4.14 -20.01 21.42
CA LYS A 420 3.19 -20.74 22.28
C LYS A 420 1.84 -20.88 21.58
N ARG A 421 1.35 -19.80 20.98
CA ARG A 421 0.09 -19.79 20.20
C ARG A 421 0.16 -20.61 18.92
N LYS A 422 1.22 -20.42 18.13
CA LYS A 422 1.43 -21.17 16.89
C LYS A 422 1.49 -22.68 17.15
N TYR A 423 2.09 -23.11 18.26
CA TYR A 423 2.29 -24.52 18.60
C TYR A 423 1.17 -25.12 19.46
N ALA A 424 0.37 -24.32 20.17
CA ALA A 424 -0.80 -24.80 20.92
C ALA A 424 -1.94 -25.30 20.00
N LYS A 425 -1.87 -25.00 18.69
CA LYS A 425 -2.85 -25.37 17.67
C LYS A 425 -2.50 -26.66 16.90
N LYS A 426 -1.42 -27.36 17.27
CA LYS A 426 -1.05 -28.68 16.74
C LYS A 426 -1.22 -29.73 17.82
#